data_AF-A0A920VKG3-F1
#
_entry.id   AF-A0A920VKG3-F1
#
_cell.length_a   1.000
_cell.length_b   1.000
_cell.length_c   1.000
_cell.angle_alpha   90.00
_cell.angle_beta   90.00
_cell.angle_gamma   90.00
#
_symmetry.space_group_name_H-M   'P 1'
#
loop_
_entity.id
_entity.type
_entity.pdbx_description
1 polymer ?
#
loop_
_entity_poly.entity_id
_entity_poly.type
_entity_poly.pdbx_seq_one_letter_code
_entity_poly.pdbx_strand_id
1 'polypeptide(L)'
;MDAMAKALLSAHEVIRTSIEENPKLDGMGTTVVTMLIDPSSESYTLGHAGDSRAYLFRDGELTQLTTDDTWVQERLDANHLTAEQASGHPLGQ
;
A
#
# COMPACT_ATOMS: atom_id res chain seq x y z
N MET A 1 7.43 -11.74 11.62
CA MET A 1 6.95 -11.46 10.24
C MET A 1 5.57 -12.06 9.91
N ASP A 2 5.08 -13.06 10.65
CA ASP A 2 3.87 -13.81 10.26
C ASP A 2 2.51 -13.10 10.58
N ALA A 3 2.45 -12.30 11.66
CA ALA A 3 1.17 -11.72 12.11
C ALA A 3 0.59 -10.66 11.18
N MET A 4 1.43 -9.77 10.62
CA MET A 4 0.97 -8.67 9.76
C MET A 4 0.40 -9.19 8.43
N ALA A 5 1.13 -10.10 7.78
CA ALA A 5 0.68 -10.71 6.53
C ALA A 5 -0.65 -11.46 6.71
N LYS A 6 -0.78 -12.23 7.80
CA LYS A 6 -2.04 -12.91 8.15
C LYS A 6 -3.20 -11.94 8.35
N ALA A 7 -2.98 -10.82 9.03
CA ALA A 7 -4.02 -9.82 9.24
C ALA A 7 -4.51 -9.21 7.91
N LEU A 8 -3.58 -8.86 7.01
CA LEU A 8 -3.92 -8.31 5.70
C LEU A 8 -4.67 -9.33 4.82
N LEU A 9 -4.21 -10.57 4.77
CA LEU A 9 -4.89 -11.64 4.03
C LEU A 9 -6.28 -11.92 4.60
N SER A 10 -6.43 -11.93 5.93
CA SER A 10 -7.74 -12.10 6.56
C SER A 10 -8.70 -10.96 6.24
N ALA A 11 -8.22 -9.71 6.19
CA ALA A 11 -9.03 -8.56 5.82
C ALA A 11 -9.47 -8.65 4.33
N HIS A 12 -8.56 -9.06 3.44
CA HIS A 12 -8.87 -9.29 2.04
C HIS A 12 -9.97 -10.35 1.85
N GLU A 13 -9.88 -11.47 2.58
CA GLU A 13 -10.89 -12.53 2.52
C GLU A 13 -12.27 -12.08 3.00
N VAL A 14 -12.34 -11.20 4.00
CA VAL A 14 -13.62 -10.62 4.44
C VAL A 14 -14.25 -9.76 3.34
N ILE A 15 -13.46 -8.95 2.63
CA ILE A 15 -13.93 -8.15 1.50
C ILE A 15 -14.43 -9.07 0.39
N ARG A 16 -13.62 -10.08 0.01
CA ARG A 16 -13.98 -11.06 -1.03
C ARG A 16 -15.31 -11.77 -0.71
N THR A 17 -15.45 -12.25 0.53
CA THR A 17 -16.68 -12.93 0.98
C THR A 17 -17.88 -11.98 0.97
N SER A 18 -17.70 -10.71 1.36
CA SER A 18 -18.76 -9.70 1.31
C SER A 18 -19.27 -9.45 -0.11
N ILE A 19 -18.38 -9.48 -1.11
CA ILE A 19 -18.73 -9.35 -2.52
C ILE A 19 -19.52 -10.57 -3.01
N GLU A 20 -19.13 -11.77 -2.59
CA GLU A 20 -19.83 -13.02 -2.92
C GLU A 20 -21.26 -13.07 -2.35
N GLU A 21 -21.44 -12.58 -1.11
CA GLU A 21 -22.74 -12.55 -0.44
C GLU A 21 -23.66 -11.44 -0.95
N ASN A 22 -23.10 -10.34 -1.46
CA ASN A 22 -23.86 -9.19 -1.95
C ASN A 22 -23.32 -8.68 -3.29
N PRO A 23 -23.92 -9.12 -4.42
CA PRO A 23 -23.51 -8.70 -5.77
C PRO A 23 -23.54 -7.18 -6.03
N LYS A 24 -24.19 -6.38 -5.18
CA LYS A 24 -24.13 -4.91 -5.27
C LYS A 24 -22.76 -4.32 -4.89
N LEU A 25 -21.91 -5.12 -4.25
CA LEU A 25 -20.54 -4.76 -3.88
C LEU A 25 -19.54 -5.15 -4.96
N ASP A 26 -19.98 -5.59 -6.15
CA ASP A 26 -19.08 -5.93 -7.24
C ASP A 26 -18.10 -4.78 -7.55
N GLY A 27 -16.83 -5.12 -7.70
CA GLY A 27 -15.73 -4.16 -7.86
C GLY A 27 -15.31 -3.41 -6.59
N MET A 28 -15.91 -3.65 -5.42
CA MET A 28 -15.49 -3.03 -4.16
C MET A 28 -14.06 -3.46 -3.80
N GLY A 29 -13.25 -2.48 -3.38
CA GLY A 29 -11.91 -2.69 -2.86
C GLY A 29 -11.49 -1.49 -2.03
N THR A 30 -10.39 -1.63 -1.29
CA THR A 30 -9.77 -0.53 -0.55
C THR A 30 -8.27 -0.72 -0.52
N THR A 31 -7.54 0.39 -0.51
CA THR A 31 -6.13 0.43 -0.15
C THR A 31 -5.95 0.18 1.35
N VAL A 32 -4.75 -0.18 1.78
CA VAL A 32 -4.42 -0.31 3.21
C VAL A 32 -2.96 0.03 3.46
N VAL A 33 -2.71 0.72 4.58
CA VAL A 33 -1.37 0.92 5.17
C VAL A 33 -1.48 0.60 6.65
N THR A 34 -0.60 -0.25 7.16
CA THR A 34 -0.57 -0.67 8.56
C THR A 34 0.85 -0.60 9.12
N MET A 35 0.95 -0.32 10.42
CA MET A 35 2.22 -0.34 11.14
C MET A 35 2.04 -1.09 12.47
N LEU A 36 2.87 -2.11 12.69
CA LEU A 36 2.97 -2.82 13.96
C LEU A 36 4.27 -2.39 14.63
N ILE A 37 4.16 -1.71 15.76
CA ILE A 37 5.32 -1.24 16.54
C ILE A 37 5.62 -2.29 17.61
N ASP A 38 6.89 -2.69 17.70
CA ASP A 38 7.42 -3.50 18.79
C ASP A 38 8.32 -2.62 19.68
N PRO A 39 7.80 -2.12 20.82
CA PRO A 39 8.57 -1.26 21.71
C PRO A 39 9.78 -1.96 22.34
N SER A 40 9.77 -3.30 22.41
CA SER A 40 10.85 -4.05 23.06
C SER A 40 12.09 -4.16 22.19
N SER A 41 11.92 -4.06 20.87
CA SER A 41 13.00 -4.14 19.88
C SER A 41 13.26 -2.82 19.15
N GLU A 42 12.58 -1.73 19.56
CA GLU A 42 12.61 -0.41 18.90
C GLU A 42 12.38 -0.50 17.38
N SER A 43 11.57 -1.48 16.96
CA SER A 43 11.34 -1.79 15.56
C SER A 43 9.86 -1.69 15.20
N TYR A 44 9.59 -1.60 13.89
CA TYR A 44 8.25 -1.68 13.37
C TYR A 44 8.20 -2.59 12.15
N THR A 45 7.03 -3.18 11.91
CA THR A 45 6.68 -3.86 10.66
C THR A 45 5.64 -3.02 9.93
N LEU A 46 5.94 -2.62 8.70
CA LEU A 46 5.03 -1.91 7.81
C LEU A 46 4.41 -2.92 6.83
N GLY A 47 3.10 -2.86 6.62
CA GLY A 47 2.40 -3.59 5.57
C GLY A 47 1.53 -2.63 4.77
N HIS A 48 1.50 -2.76 3.45
CA HIS A 48 0.61 -1.95 2.61
C HIS A 48 0.13 -2.74 1.40
N ALA A 49 -1.00 -2.29 0.83
CA ALA A 49 -1.47 -2.68 -0.50
C ALA A 49 -2.25 -1.50 -1.11
N GLY A 50 -1.95 -1.18 -2.35
CA GLY A 50 -2.46 -0.01 -3.07
C GLY A 50 -1.53 1.19 -3.03
N ASP A 51 -2.09 2.35 -3.30
CA ASP A 51 -1.43 3.66 -3.46
C ASP A 51 -1.53 4.56 -2.21
N SER A 52 -2.10 4.05 -1.11
CA SER A 52 -1.99 4.72 0.19
C SER A 52 -0.54 4.68 0.69
N ARG A 53 -0.09 5.77 1.32
CA ARG A 53 1.33 5.97 1.64
C ARG A 53 1.64 6.08 3.13
N ALA A 54 2.80 5.57 3.53
CA ALA A 54 3.40 5.86 4.83
C ALA A 54 4.64 6.73 4.68
N TYR A 55 4.83 7.68 5.60
CA TYR A 55 5.99 8.58 5.61
C TYR A 55 6.67 8.58 6.98
N LEU A 56 8.00 8.69 6.98
CA LEU A 56 8.80 9.00 8.16
C LEU A 56 9.21 10.47 8.09
N PHE A 57 8.84 11.24 9.11
CA PHE A 57 9.36 12.60 9.29
C PHE A 57 10.41 12.60 10.41
N ARG A 58 11.66 12.88 10.09
CA ARG A 58 12.78 12.89 11.03
C ARG A 58 13.83 13.90 10.61
N ASP A 59 14.36 14.66 11.55
CA ASP A 59 15.42 15.65 11.33
C ASP A 59 15.09 16.69 10.23
N GLY A 60 13.81 17.03 10.08
CA GLY A 60 13.32 17.97 9.07
C GLY A 60 13.13 17.36 7.68
N GLU A 61 13.43 16.07 7.49
CA GLU A 61 13.25 15.35 6.24
C GLU A 61 11.99 14.46 6.27
N LEU A 62 11.25 14.45 5.17
CA LEU A 62 10.07 13.59 4.98
C LEU A 62 10.41 12.51 3.94
N THR A 63 10.47 11.25 4.37
CA THR A 63 10.81 10.10 3.53
C THR A 63 9.59 9.19 3.37
N GLN A 64 9.23 8.85 2.13
CA GLN A 64 8.18 7.85 1.87
C GLN A 64 8.71 6.43 2.15
N LEU A 65 7.95 5.64 2.91
CA LEU A 65 8.33 4.27 3.30
C LEU A 65 7.65 3.19 2.45
N THR A 66 6.58 3.53 1.75
CA THR A 66 5.81 2.61 0.90
C THR A 66 6.10 2.87 -0.57
N THR A 67 5.94 1.85 -1.40
CA THR A 67 5.93 1.99 -2.86
C THR A 67 4.48 1.86 -3.33
N ASP A 68 4.00 2.78 -4.15
CA ASP A 68 2.61 2.76 -4.58
C ASP A 68 2.36 1.59 -5.55
N ASP A 69 1.31 0.80 -5.32
CA ASP A 69 0.90 -0.25 -6.27
C ASP A 69 0.11 0.37 -7.46
N THR A 70 0.74 1.30 -8.18
CA THR A 70 0.17 1.98 -9.36
C THR A 70 0.88 1.55 -10.63
N TRP A 71 0.16 1.62 -11.76
CA TRP A 71 0.72 1.31 -13.08
C TRP A 71 1.92 2.18 -13.44
N VAL A 72 1.91 3.45 -13.01
CA VAL A 72 3.03 4.37 -13.24
C VAL A 72 4.25 3.93 -12.43
N GLN A 73 4.06 3.47 -11.19
CA GLN A 73 5.15 2.94 -10.37
C GLN A 73 5.77 1.67 -10.99
N GLU A 74 4.96 0.73 -11.48
CA GLU A 74 5.46 -0.46 -12.21
C GLU A 74 6.32 -0.08 -13.43
N ARG A 75 5.95 1.00 -14.13
CA ARG A 75 6.69 1.51 -15.30
C ARG A 75 7.97 2.25 -14.94
N LEU A 76 7.99 2.95 -13.80
CA LEU A 76 9.21 3.54 -13.24
C LEU A 76 10.20 2.44 -12.86
N ASP A 77 9.72 1.40 -12.15
CA ASP A 77 10.55 0.27 -11.70
C ASP A 77 11.15 -0.52 -12.87
N ALA A 78 10.43 -0.58 -14.01
CA ALA A 78 10.90 -1.18 -15.25
C ALA A 78 11.86 -0.28 -16.07
N ASN A 79 12.28 0.88 -15.57
CA ASN A 79 13.07 1.90 -16.29
C ASN A 79 12.40 2.39 -17.61
N HIS A 80 11.09 2.24 -17.73
CA HIS A 80 10.34 2.64 -18.92
C HIS A 80 9.76 4.06 -18.83
N LEU A 81 9.77 4.66 -17.64
CA LEU A 81 9.43 6.06 -17.38
C LEU A 81 10.50 6.67 -16.46
N THR A 82 10.78 7.96 -16.62
CA THR A 82 11.54 8.73 -15.62
C THR A 82 10.59 9.32 -14.57
N ALA A 83 11.10 9.65 -13.37
CA ALA A 83 10.32 10.27 -12.31
C ALA A 83 9.60 11.56 -12.76
N GLU A 84 10.24 12.32 -13.66
CA GLU A 84 9.67 13.54 -14.27
C GLU A 84 8.50 13.24 -15.21
N GLN A 85 8.51 12.10 -15.90
CA GLN A 85 7.42 11.67 -16.79
C GLN A 85 6.25 11.04 -16.02
N ALA A 86 6.50 10.51 -14.83
CA ALA A 86 5.47 10.01 -13.93
C ALA A 86 4.67 11.15 -13.27
N SER A 87 5.31 12.29 -13.01
CA SER A 87 4.66 13.46 -12.40
C SER A 87 3.57 14.02 -13.32
N GLY A 88 2.30 13.93 -12.87
CA GLY A 88 1.15 14.42 -13.64
C GLY A 88 0.64 13.47 -14.73
N HIS A 89 1.10 12.22 -14.74
CA HIS A 89 0.58 11.21 -15.65
C HIS A 89 -0.90 10.90 -15.31
N PRO A 90 -1.82 10.76 -16.28
CA PRO A 90 -3.26 10.55 -16.02
C PRO A 90 -3.59 9.29 -15.20
N LEU A 91 -2.66 8.32 -15.20
CA LEU A 91 -2.73 7.06 -14.45
C LEU A 91 -1.74 7.02 -13.26
N GLY A 92 -1.14 8.16 -12.91
CA GLY A 92 -0.22 8.30 -11.77
C GLY A 92 -0.91 8.70 -10.48
N GLN A 93 -2.23 8.47 -10.41
CA GLN A 93 -2.96 8.41 -9.14
C GLN A 93 -2.93 6.97 -8.66
#